data_AF-A0A976PK50-F1
#
_entry.id   AF-A0A976PK50-F1
#
_cell.length_a   1.000
_cell.length_b   1.000
_cell.length_c   1.000
_cell.angle_alpha   90.00
_cell.angle_beta   90.00
_cell.angle_gamma   90.00
#
_symmetry.space_group_name_H-M   'P 1'
#
loop_
_entity.id
_entity.type
_entity.pdbx_description
1 polymer ?
#
loop_
_entity_poly.entity_id
_entity_poly.type
_entity_poly.pdbx_seq_one_letter_code
_entity_poly.pdbx_strand_id
1 'polypeptide(L)' 'MIDFLKDLLKIGLSTILKVVIFFGVGTGGGAIVCWYYSIPLGFSILGGILVLGIALALISDSIFY' A
#
# COMPACT_ATOMS: atom_id res chain seq x y z
N MET A 1 -21.13 -22.53 -4.12
CA MET A 1 -21.23 -21.10 -4.48
C MET A 1 -20.78 -20.20 -3.33
N ILE A 2 -21.26 -20.45 -2.10
CA ILE A 2 -20.85 -19.72 -0.89
C ILE A 2 -19.35 -19.88 -0.57
N ASP A 3 -18.75 -21.05 -0.81
CA ASP A 3 -17.31 -21.26 -0.60
C ASP A 3 -16.45 -20.39 -1.52
N PHE A 4 -16.86 -20.22 -2.78
CA PHE A 4 -16.17 -19.36 -3.75
C PHE A 4 -16.22 -17.88 -3.35
N LEU A 5 -17.36 -17.42 -2.81
CA LEU A 5 -17.52 -16.06 -2.31
C LEU A 5 -16.66 -15.82 -1.06
N LYS A 6 -16.56 -16.81 -0.16
CA LYS A 6 -15.67 -16.74 1.01
C LYS A 6 -14.19 -16.66 0.61
N ASP A 7 -13.79 -17.42 -0.41
CA ASP A 7 -12.40 -17.41 -0.90
C ASP A 7 -12.02 -16.06 -1.51
N LEU A 8 -12.89 -15.50 -2.35
CA LEU A 8 -12.72 -14.15 -2.91
C LEU A 8 -12.67 -13.08 -1.83
N LEU A 9 -13.54 -13.17 -0.81
CA LEU A 9 -13.55 -12.22 0.30
C LEU A 9 -12.25 -12.30 1.11
N LYS A 10 -11.73 -13.51 1.34
CA LYS A 10 -10.49 -13.73 2.08
C LYS A 10 -9.28 -13.17 1.34
N ILE A 11 -9.20 -13.40 0.03
CA ILE A 11 -8.16 -12.86 -0.84
C ILE A 11 -8.24 -11.34 -0.93
N GLY A 12 -9.44 -10.80 -1.13
CA GLY A 12 -9.68 -9.35 -1.17
C GLY A 12 -9.29 -8.66 0.14
N LEU A 13 -9.72 -9.22 1.28
CA LEU A 13 -9.40 -8.68 2.60
C LEU A 13 -7.90 -8.71 2.89
N SER A 14 -7.21 -9.81 2.56
CA SER A 14 -5.76 -9.93 2.73
C SER A 14 -5.00 -8.91 1.89
N THR A 15 -5.45 -8.68 0.65
CA THR A 15 -4.85 -7.72 -0.27
C THR A 15 -5.05 -6.29 0.22
N ILE A 16 -6.26 -5.93 0.65
CA ILE A 16 -6.57 -4.60 1.18
C ILE A 16 -5.73 -4.31 2.43
N LEU A 17 -5.59 -5.27 3.34
CA LEU A 17 -4.73 -5.11 4.52
C LEU A 17 -3.28 -4.82 4.13
N LYS A 18 -2.72 -5.56 3.16
CA LYS A 18 -1.37 -5.30 2.65
C LYS A 18 -1.25 -3.89 2.07
N VAL A 19 -2.21 -3.46 1.24
CA VAL A 19 -2.24 -2.12 0.64
C VAL A 19 -2.24 -1.04 1.71
N VAL A 20 -3.07 -1.15 2.75
CA VAL A 20 -3.12 -0.18 3.85
C VAL A 20 -1.79 -0.11 4.60
N ILE A 21 -1.13 -1.25 4.83
CA ILE A 21 0.17 -1.30 5.50
C ILE A 21 1.25 -0.61 4.64
N PHE A 22 1.37 -0.97 3.36
CA PHE A 22 2.37 -0.38 2.46
C PHE A 22 2.16 1.12 2.29
N PHE A 23 0.91 1.55 2.12
CA PHE A 23 0.54 2.96 2.08
C PHE A 23 0.91 3.67 3.38
N GLY A 24 0.60 3.07 4.53
CA GLY A 24 0.91 3.61 5.85
C GLY A 24 2.41 3.79 6.06
N VAL A 25 3.23 2.82 5.63
CA VAL A 25 4.70 2.93 5.72
C VAL A 25 5.22 4.05 4.82
N GLY A 26 4.77 4.14 3.57
CA GLY A 26 5.20 5.19 2.65
C GLY A 26 4.76 6.59 3.07
N THR A 27 3.54 6.74 3.57
CA THR A 27 3.00 8.01 4.09
C THR A 27 3.60 8.36 5.45
N GLY A 28 3.93 7.37 6.29
CA GLY A 28 4.64 7.59 7.54
C GLY A 28 6.05 8.12 7.29
N GLY A 29 6.79 7.47 6.39
CA GLY A 29 8.13 7.92 5.96
C GLY A 29 8.09 9.31 5.32
N GLY A 30 7.14 9.54 4.41
CA GLY A 30 6.92 10.84 3.79
C GLY A 30 6.58 11.94 4.79
N ALA A 31 5.86 11.62 5.87
CA ALA A 31 5.44 12.59 6.87
C ALA A 31 6.62 13.05 7.72
N ILE A 32 7.54 12.14 8.04
CA ILE A 32 8.79 12.47 8.74
C ILE A 32 9.63 13.42 7.89
N VAL A 33 9.75 13.15 6.59
CA VAL A 33 10.49 14.03 5.65
C VAL A 33 9.81 15.39 5.52
N CYS A 34 8.48 15.43 5.36
CA CYS A 34 7.73 16.68 5.28
C CYS A 34 7.87 17.52 6.56
N TRP A 35 7.87 16.87 7.72
CA TRP A 35 8.11 17.54 9.01
C TRP A 35 9.51 18.13 9.07
N TYR A 36 10.53 17.35 8.69
CA TYR A 36 11.93 17.79 8.76
C TYR A 36 12.20 19.02 7.88
N TYR A 37 11.62 19.07 6.68
CA TYR A 37 11.80 20.19 5.75
C TYR A 37 10.74 21.29 5.86
N SER A 38 9.84 21.24 6.86
CA SER A 38 8.70 22.17 7.01
C SER A 38 7.83 22.29 5.75
N ILE A 39 7.72 21.18 5.00
CA ILE A 39 6.89 21.07 3.80
C ILE A 39 5.47 20.65 4.22
N PRO A 40 4.41 21.12 3.53
CA PRO A 40 3.04 20.70 3.84
C PRO A 40 2.88 19.18 3.88
N LEU A 41 2.33 18.67 4.97
CA LEU A 41 2.11 17.23 5.21
C LEU A 41 1.29 16.53 4.10
N GLY A 42 0.50 17.29 3.33
CA GLY A 42 -0.22 16.75 2.17
C GLY A 42 0.69 16.11 1.11
N PHE A 43 1.94 16.57 0.98
CA PHE A 43 2.92 15.96 0.07
C PHE A 43 3.35 14.56 0.51
N SER A 44 3.17 14.20 1.78
CA SER A 44 3.47 12.87 2.29
C SER A 44 2.68 11.76 1.59
N ILE A 45 1.47 12.08 1.10
CA ILE A 45 0.62 11.15 0.36
C ILE A 45 1.33 10.62 -0.89
N LEU A 46 2.21 11.41 -1.51
CA LEU A 46 3.02 10.97 -2.64
C LEU A 46 3.97 9.82 -2.24
N GLY A 47 4.53 9.86 -1.03
CA GLY A 47 5.34 8.76 -0.49
C GLY A 47 4.53 7.47 -0.34
N GLY A 48 3.28 7.58 0.14
CA GLY A 48 2.35 6.46 0.20
C GLY A 48 2.02 5.85 -1.17
N ILE A 49 1.69 6.69 -2.15
CA ILE A 49 1.37 6.26 -3.53
C ILE A 49 2.59 5.60 -4.19
N LEU A 50 3.78 6.17 -3.99
CA LEU A 50 5.02 5.66 -4.57
C LEU A 50 5.39 4.28 -4.01
N VAL A 51 5.33 4.10 -2.69
CA VAL A 51 5.57 2.79 -2.05
C VAL A 51 4.50 1.77 -2.46
N LEU A 52 3.24 2.18 -2.59
CA LEU A 52 2.19 1.31 -3.13
C LEU A 52 2.49 0.85 -4.55
N GLY A 53 2.90 1.75 -5.44
CA GLY A 53 3.23 1.41 -6.84
C GLY A 53 4.35 0.36 -6.92
N ILE A 54 5.39 0.52 -6.10
CA ILE A 54 6.51 -0.43 -6.03
C ILE A 54 6.04 -1.77 -5.46
N ALA A 55 5.30 -1.75 -4.34
CA ALA A 55 4.80 -2.97 -3.71
C ALA A 55 3.88 -3.77 -4.65
N LEU A 56 3.04 -3.07 -5.41
CA LEU A 56 2.15 -3.68 -6.39
C LEU A 56 2.93 -4.28 -7.56
N ALA A 57 3.93 -3.55 -8.09
CA ALA A 57 4.79 -4.06 -9.16
C ALA A 57 5.53 -5.34 -8.73
N LEU A 58 6.11 -5.35 -7.53
CA LEU A 58 6.81 -6.52 -6.99
C LEU A 58 5.86 -7.71 -6.74
N ILE A 59 4.65 -7.46 -6.24
CA ILE A 59 3.63 -8.49 -6.08
C ILE A 59 3.19 -9.06 -7.43
N SER A 60 3.01 -8.21 -8.44
CA SER A 60 2.68 -8.65 -9.79
C SER A 60 3.78 -9.52 -10.37
N ASP A 61 5.05 -9.12 -10.28
CA ASP A 61 6.18 -9.95 -10.75
C ASP A 61 6.26 -11.30 -10.01
N SER A 62 5.97 -11.33 -8.71
CA SER A 62 5.98 -12.59 -7.93
C SER A 62 4.82 -13.56 -8.25
N ILE A 63 3.77 -13.09 -8.92
CA ILE A 63 2.64 -13.92 -9.37
C ILE A 63 2.91 -14.55 -10.74
N PHE A 64 3.83 -13.98 -11.53
CA PHE A 64 4.17 -14.43 -12.89
C PHE A 64 5.40 -15.37 -12.96
N TYR A 65 5.94 -15.82 -11.83
CA TYR A 65 6.97 -16.87 -11.74
C TYR A 65 6.49 -18.09 -10.95
#